data_AF-A0A7S0H1Y5-F1
#
_entry.id   AF-A0A7S0H1Y5-F1
#
_cell.length_a   1.000
_cell.length_b   1.000
_cell.length_c   1.000
_cell.angle_alpha   90.00
_cell.angle_beta   90.00
_cell.angle_gamma   90.00
#
_symmetry.space_group_name_H-M   'P 1'
#
loop_
_entity.id
_entity.type
_entity.pdbx_description
1 polymer ?
#
loop_
_entity_poly.entity_id
_entity_poly.type
_entity_poly.pdbx_seq_one_letter_code
_entity_poly.pdbx_strand_id
1 'polypeptide(L)'
;KGAAPPRDGLVARCARDGAFLSFVCEAAAASASAKGSPGAASAFYAVLLAEALAAMPRVTAPAVPRLLPYLEAGLAPAASAEQYAGALMVATQLASRAPLAPPLTEALLEGVAKGARAPLHAQALQASLALCQTQAVKTLPGRAFKHLVKLPDLPGHFADLCRGYRADALAVPL
;
A
#
# COMPACT_ATOMS: atom_id res chain seq x y z
N LYS A 1 32.62 3.52 13.64
CA LYS A 1 33.15 3.10 12.31
C LYS A 1 32.28 3.77 11.24
N GLY A 2 32.82 4.65 10.40
CA GLY A 2 32.05 5.45 9.43
C GLY A 2 31.60 4.69 8.17
N ALA A 3 31.26 3.41 8.29
CA ALA A 3 30.74 2.63 7.16
C ALA A 3 29.25 2.93 6.96
N ALA A 4 28.80 2.96 5.71
CA ALA A 4 27.38 3.12 5.39
C ALA A 4 26.58 1.96 6.02
N PRO A 5 25.45 2.25 6.70
CA PRO A 5 24.65 1.21 7.31
C PRO A 5 24.03 0.30 6.24
N PRO A 6 24.08 -1.03 6.40
CA PRO A 6 23.42 -1.95 5.48
C PRO A 6 21.90 -1.83 5.60
N ARG A 7 21.20 -2.03 4.48
CA ARG A 7 19.75 -1.94 4.40
C ARG A 7 19.06 -2.93 5.34
N ASP A 8 19.56 -4.15 5.44
CA ASP A 8 19.04 -5.19 6.34
C ASP A 8 19.11 -4.76 7.81
N GLY A 9 20.13 -3.98 8.17
CA GLY A 9 20.25 -3.39 9.51
C GLY A 9 19.14 -2.39 9.81
N LEU A 10 18.74 -1.59 8.81
CA LEU A 10 17.61 -0.66 8.94
C LEU A 10 16.28 -1.41 9.05
N VAL A 11 16.07 -2.42 8.21
CA VAL A 11 14.86 -3.28 8.24
C VAL A 11 14.72 -3.96 9.61
N ALA A 12 15.79 -4.59 10.09
CA ALA A 12 15.80 -5.25 11.39
C ALA A 12 15.53 -4.28 12.55
N ARG A 13 16.04 -3.05 12.46
CA ARG A 13 15.76 -2.01 13.45
C ARG A 13 14.31 -1.55 13.39
N CYS A 14 13.74 -1.27 12.22
CA CYS A 14 12.32 -0.93 12.08
C CYS A 14 11.40 -2.01 12.66
N ALA A 15 11.76 -3.28 12.50
CA ALA A 15 10.96 -4.40 13.01
C ALA A 15 11.01 -4.57 14.54
N ARG A 16 12.05 -4.06 15.21
CA ARG A 16 12.32 -4.28 16.65
C ARG A 16 12.18 -3.03 17.51
N ASP A 17 12.45 -1.86 16.94
CA ASP A 17 12.47 -0.57 17.60
C ASP A 17 11.29 0.28 17.13
N GLY A 18 10.26 0.35 17.98
CA GLY A 18 9.04 1.08 17.69
C GLY A 18 9.25 2.59 17.54
N ALA A 19 10.25 3.18 18.20
CA ALA A 19 10.53 4.61 18.06
C ALA A 19 11.22 4.88 16.71
N PHE A 20 12.14 4.00 16.31
CA PHE A 20 12.75 4.07 14.98
C PHE A 20 11.72 3.87 13.86
N LEU A 21 10.78 2.93 14.03
CA LEU A 21 9.66 2.79 13.09
C LEU A 21 8.84 4.07 12.96
N SER A 22 8.49 4.72 14.08
CA SER A 22 7.76 5.99 14.06
C SER A 22 8.51 7.06 13.28
N PHE A 23 9.81 7.23 13.58
CA PHE A 23 10.68 8.16 12.85
C PHE A 23 10.68 7.89 11.34
N VAL A 24 10.81 6.63 10.93
CA VAL A 24 10.80 6.25 9.51
C VAL A 24 9.45 6.53 8.87
N CYS A 25 8.33 6.26 9.55
CA CYS A 25 6.99 6.53 9.04
C CYS A 25 6.75 8.04 8.87
N GLU A 26 7.16 8.85 9.83
CA GLU A 26 7.07 10.32 9.79
C GLU A 26 7.92 10.89 8.65
N ALA A 27 9.16 10.42 8.52
CA ALA A 27 10.06 10.83 7.44
C ALA A 27 9.53 10.41 6.06
N ALA A 28 8.96 9.21 5.96
CA ALA A 28 8.34 8.72 4.73
C ALA A 28 7.11 9.57 4.36
N ALA A 29 6.24 9.90 5.32
CA ALA A 29 5.06 10.72 5.09
C ALA A 29 5.42 12.16 4.69
N ALA A 30 6.43 12.75 5.34
CA ALA A 30 6.97 14.06 4.97
C ALA A 30 7.54 14.04 3.54
N SER A 31 8.31 12.99 3.20
CA SER A 31 8.85 12.79 1.86
C SER A 31 7.76 12.60 0.81
N ALA A 32 6.67 11.89 1.14
CA ALA A 32 5.52 11.69 0.24
C ALA A 32 4.71 12.98 0.03
N SER A 33 4.69 13.86 1.03
CA SER A 33 3.96 15.13 0.96
C SER A 33 4.77 16.27 0.33
N ALA A 34 6.08 16.12 0.20
CA ALA A 34 6.97 17.14 -0.36
C ALA A 34 6.83 17.24 -1.89
N LYS A 35 6.57 18.46 -2.39
CA LYS A 35 6.59 18.74 -3.84
C LYS A 35 8.00 18.56 -4.40
N GLY A 36 8.12 17.81 -5.49
CA GLY A 36 9.42 17.56 -6.13
C GLY A 36 10.31 16.57 -5.37
N SER A 37 9.74 15.77 -4.47
CA SER A 37 10.48 14.70 -3.80
C SER A 37 11.12 13.75 -4.83
N PRO A 38 12.42 13.45 -4.74
CA PRO A 38 13.07 12.53 -5.66
C PRO A 38 12.43 11.14 -5.58
N GLY A 39 12.15 10.53 -6.73
CA GLY A 39 11.56 9.19 -6.80
C GLY A 39 12.33 8.12 -6.03
N ALA A 40 13.66 8.25 -6.00
CA ALA A 40 14.54 7.38 -5.23
C ALA A 40 14.23 7.40 -3.71
N ALA A 41 13.87 8.55 -3.13
CA ALA A 41 13.51 8.64 -1.72
C ALA A 41 12.16 7.95 -1.45
N SER A 42 11.17 8.16 -2.34
CA SER A 42 9.87 7.50 -2.25
C SER A 42 10.00 5.97 -2.34
N ALA A 43 10.78 5.48 -3.31
CA ALA A 43 11.06 4.06 -3.48
C ALA A 43 11.82 3.47 -2.28
N PHE A 44 12.81 4.20 -1.74
CA PHE A 44 13.54 3.78 -0.55
C PHE A 44 12.60 3.57 0.64
N TYR A 45 11.75 4.55 0.96
CA TYR A 45 10.83 4.44 2.08
C TYR A 45 9.78 3.35 1.85
N ALA A 46 9.23 3.23 0.64
CA ALA A 46 8.28 2.17 0.31
C ALA A 46 8.86 0.78 0.57
N VAL A 47 10.06 0.53 0.05
CA VAL A 47 10.74 -0.77 0.16
C VAL A 47 11.21 -1.03 1.59
N LEU A 48 11.70 -0.01 2.30
CA LEU A 48 12.07 -0.15 3.72
C LEU A 48 10.85 -0.47 4.59
N LEU A 49 9.72 0.21 4.41
CA LEU A 49 8.49 -0.01 5.17
C LEU A 49 7.87 -1.37 4.86
N ALA A 50 7.78 -1.76 3.58
CA ALA A 50 7.26 -3.06 3.18
C ALA A 50 8.10 -4.20 3.78
N GLU A 51 9.42 -4.12 3.70
CA GLU A 51 10.26 -5.17 4.27
C GLU A 51 10.31 -5.15 5.80
N ALA A 52 10.20 -3.98 6.43
CA ALA A 52 10.05 -3.90 7.88
C ALA A 52 8.79 -4.65 8.33
N LEU A 53 7.66 -4.44 7.64
CA LEU A 53 6.41 -5.17 7.89
C LEU A 53 6.55 -6.68 7.64
N ALA A 54 7.30 -7.08 6.62
CA ALA A 54 7.59 -8.48 6.34
C ALA A 54 8.44 -9.12 7.45
N ALA A 55 9.45 -8.41 7.94
CA ALA A 55 10.38 -8.87 8.97
C ALA A 55 9.78 -8.86 10.40
N MET A 56 8.69 -8.12 10.62
CA MET A 56 8.00 -8.14 11.92
C MET A 56 7.37 -9.52 12.17
N PRO A 57 7.63 -10.17 13.31
CA PRO A 57 6.99 -11.46 13.65
C PRO A 57 5.47 -11.29 13.81
N ARG A 58 5.04 -10.14 14.34
CA ARG A 58 3.65 -9.71 14.40
C ARG A 58 3.58 -8.20 14.28
N VAL A 59 2.77 -7.70 13.35
CA VAL A 59 2.50 -6.26 13.27
C VAL A 59 1.62 -5.88 14.45
N THR A 60 2.17 -5.06 15.34
CA THR A 60 1.48 -4.62 16.56
C THR A 60 0.42 -3.57 16.22
N ALA A 61 -0.68 -3.53 16.99
CA ALA A 61 -1.73 -2.52 16.83
C ALA A 61 -1.21 -1.07 16.73
N PRO A 62 -0.20 -0.60 17.52
CA PRO A 62 0.33 0.75 17.38
C PRO A 62 1.16 1.00 16.11
N ALA A 63 1.58 -0.04 15.39
CA ALA A 63 2.30 0.13 14.12
C ALA A 63 1.37 0.60 12.99
N VAL A 64 0.09 0.17 13.01
CA VAL A 64 -0.89 0.49 11.96
C VAL A 64 -1.16 2.00 11.88
N PRO A 65 -1.51 2.72 12.97
CA PRO A 65 -1.75 4.16 12.93
C PRO A 65 -0.55 4.97 12.44
N ARG A 66 0.68 4.50 12.70
CA ARG A 66 1.91 5.20 12.28
C ARG A 66 2.10 5.22 10.78
N LEU A 67 1.58 4.22 10.08
CA LEU A 67 1.66 4.12 8.62
C LEU A 67 0.57 4.92 7.90
N LEU A 68 -0.50 5.32 8.59
CA LEU A 68 -1.62 6.02 7.98
C LEU A 68 -1.22 7.31 7.26
N PRO A 69 -0.39 8.20 7.85
CA PRO A 69 0.01 9.43 7.15
C PRO A 69 0.76 9.16 5.83
N TYR A 70 1.57 8.10 5.78
CA TYR A 70 2.25 7.69 4.55
C TYR A 70 1.27 7.15 3.50
N LEU A 71 0.33 6.30 3.92
CA LEU A 71 -0.68 5.72 3.04
C LEU A 71 -1.64 6.79 2.51
N GLU A 72 -2.09 7.71 3.36
CA GLU A 72 -2.95 8.83 2.97
C GLU A 72 -2.25 9.74 1.96
N ALA A 73 -0.98 10.08 2.19
CA ALA A 73 -0.20 10.90 1.28
C ALA A 73 0.01 10.21 -0.08
N GLY A 74 0.31 8.91 -0.10
CA GLY A 74 0.57 8.16 -1.33
C GLY A 74 -0.69 7.77 -2.12
N LEU A 75 -1.84 7.58 -1.45
CA LEU A 75 -3.13 7.32 -2.09
C LEU A 75 -3.89 8.60 -2.49
N ALA A 76 -3.37 9.77 -2.13
CA ALA A 76 -3.96 11.04 -2.51
C ALA A 76 -3.97 11.20 -4.06
N PRO A 77 -5.00 11.86 -4.63
CA PRO A 77 -5.04 12.17 -6.06
C PRO A 77 -3.83 12.97 -6.57
N ALA A 78 -3.23 13.78 -5.71
CA ALA A 78 -2.07 14.61 -6.03
C ALA A 78 -0.72 13.88 -5.93
N ALA A 79 -0.70 12.62 -5.47
CA ALA A 79 0.53 11.85 -5.33
C ALA A 79 1.17 11.57 -6.71
N SER A 80 2.49 11.40 -6.74
CA SER A 80 3.19 10.93 -7.95
C SER A 80 2.91 9.45 -8.22
N ALA A 81 3.21 8.95 -9.42
CA ALA A 81 3.07 7.52 -9.73
C ALA A 81 3.90 6.64 -8.78
N GLU A 82 5.12 7.06 -8.45
CA GLU A 82 6.02 6.33 -7.54
C GLU A 82 5.50 6.32 -6.10
N GLN A 83 4.97 7.45 -5.62
CA GLN A 83 4.37 7.53 -4.28
C GLN A 83 3.15 6.62 -4.15
N TYR A 84 2.32 6.56 -5.19
CA TYR A 84 1.17 5.66 -5.22
C TYR A 84 1.59 4.20 -5.31
N ALA A 85 2.55 3.86 -6.19
CA ALA A 85 3.11 2.51 -6.23
C ALA A 85 3.66 2.08 -4.86
N GLY A 86 4.38 2.97 -4.16
CA GLY A 86 4.87 2.73 -2.81
C GLY A 86 3.75 2.51 -1.79
N ALA A 87 2.69 3.32 -1.85
CA ALA A 87 1.51 3.13 -1.00
C ALA A 87 0.79 1.81 -1.29
N LEU A 88 0.66 1.39 -2.56
CA LEU A 88 0.10 0.08 -2.92
C LEU A 88 0.92 -1.06 -2.31
N MET A 89 2.25 -0.99 -2.39
CA MET A 89 3.15 -2.00 -1.79
C MET A 89 2.99 -2.06 -0.28
N VAL A 90 3.02 -0.92 0.40
CA VAL A 90 2.91 -0.89 1.87
C VAL A 90 1.51 -1.30 2.33
N ALA A 91 0.44 -0.89 1.64
CA ALA A 91 -0.93 -1.26 1.98
C ALA A 91 -1.17 -2.77 1.85
N THR A 92 -0.76 -3.37 0.73
CA THR A 92 -0.92 -4.81 0.49
C THR A 92 -0.06 -5.63 1.46
N GLN A 93 1.17 -5.20 1.72
CA GLN A 93 2.03 -5.83 2.70
C GLN A 93 1.42 -5.75 4.10
N LEU A 94 0.94 -4.57 4.52
CA LEU A 94 0.27 -4.38 5.80
C LEU A 94 -0.93 -5.31 5.98
N ALA A 95 -1.79 -5.39 4.96
CA ALA A 95 -2.97 -6.25 4.96
C ALA A 95 -2.60 -7.74 5.02
N SER A 96 -1.50 -8.17 4.40
CA SER A 96 -1.03 -9.56 4.50
C SER A 96 -0.42 -9.91 5.88
N ARG A 97 -0.01 -8.92 6.67
CA ARG A 97 0.71 -9.12 7.94
C ARG A 97 -0.14 -8.81 9.18
N ALA A 98 -1.30 -8.16 9.01
CA ALA A 98 -2.23 -7.88 10.10
C ALA A 98 -3.70 -7.89 9.62
N PRO A 99 -4.63 -8.36 10.47
CA PRO A 99 -6.04 -8.04 10.28
C PRO A 99 -6.23 -6.54 10.49
N LEU A 100 -6.91 -5.89 9.54
CA LEU A 100 -7.22 -4.48 9.59
C LEU A 100 -8.65 -4.29 10.10
N ALA A 101 -8.88 -3.18 10.79
CA ALA A 101 -10.25 -2.80 11.15
C ALA A 101 -11.06 -2.57 9.86
N PRO A 102 -12.36 -2.94 9.82
CA PRO A 102 -13.19 -2.76 8.63
C PRO A 102 -13.14 -1.34 8.05
N PRO A 103 -13.24 -0.25 8.84
CA PRO A 103 -13.17 1.11 8.31
C PRO A 103 -11.84 1.43 7.60
N LEU A 104 -10.73 0.87 8.10
CA LEU A 104 -9.42 1.03 7.48
C LEU A 104 -9.35 0.26 6.15
N THR A 105 -9.87 -0.96 6.11
CA THR A 105 -9.94 -1.76 4.87
C THR A 105 -10.76 -1.04 3.80
N GLU A 106 -11.92 -0.49 4.16
CA GLU A 106 -12.77 0.29 3.25
C GLU A 106 -12.05 1.54 2.74
N ALA A 107 -11.39 2.28 3.63
CA ALA A 107 -10.64 3.48 3.26
C ALA A 107 -9.47 3.17 2.32
N LEU A 108 -8.75 2.06 2.54
CA LEU A 108 -7.68 1.60 1.65
C LEU A 108 -8.23 1.21 0.28
N LEU A 109 -9.31 0.44 0.21
CA LEU A 109 -9.94 0.07 -1.06
C LEU A 109 -10.44 1.30 -1.83
N GLU A 110 -11.05 2.27 -1.15
CA GLU A 110 -11.46 3.54 -1.77
C GLU A 110 -10.25 4.33 -2.26
N GLY A 111 -9.19 4.47 -1.45
CA GLY A 111 -7.98 5.19 -1.83
C GLY A 111 -7.25 4.55 -3.01
N VAL A 112 -7.12 3.21 -3.01
CA VAL A 112 -6.54 2.46 -4.13
C VAL A 112 -7.35 2.70 -5.40
N ALA A 113 -8.67 2.49 -5.36
CA ALA A 113 -9.52 2.65 -6.53
C ALA A 113 -9.54 4.09 -7.06
N LYS A 114 -9.63 5.07 -6.17
CA LYS A 114 -9.67 6.50 -6.51
C LYS A 114 -8.34 7.00 -7.07
N GLY A 115 -7.22 6.51 -6.55
CA GLY A 115 -5.88 6.89 -6.97
C GLY A 115 -5.39 6.20 -8.25
N ALA A 116 -6.13 5.19 -8.73
CA ALA A 116 -5.76 4.40 -9.89
C ALA A 116 -5.63 5.28 -11.15
N ARG A 117 -4.47 5.19 -11.79
CA ARG A 117 -4.06 6.03 -12.92
C ARG A 117 -3.03 5.33 -13.78
N ALA A 118 -2.90 5.71 -15.04
CA ALA A 118 -1.85 5.20 -15.90
C ALA A 118 -0.46 5.61 -15.37
N PRO A 119 0.57 4.75 -15.47
CA PRO A 119 0.56 3.38 -16.02
C PRO A 119 0.19 2.28 -15.00
N LEU A 120 -0.36 2.64 -13.83
CA LEU A 120 -0.54 1.77 -12.67
C LEU A 120 -1.95 1.17 -12.50
N HIS A 121 -2.77 1.12 -13.55
CA HIS A 121 -4.12 0.56 -13.47
C HIS A 121 -4.11 -0.92 -13.07
N ALA A 122 -3.21 -1.71 -13.67
CA ALA A 122 -3.07 -3.13 -13.34
C ALA A 122 -2.66 -3.33 -11.87
N GLN A 123 -1.72 -2.52 -11.38
CA GLN A 123 -1.23 -2.57 -10.01
C GLN A 123 -2.31 -2.18 -9.01
N ALA A 124 -3.17 -1.20 -9.35
CA ALA A 124 -4.31 -0.83 -8.51
C ALA A 124 -5.32 -1.99 -8.38
N LEU A 125 -5.59 -2.71 -9.46
CA LEU A 125 -6.46 -3.88 -9.46
C LEU A 125 -5.84 -5.05 -8.69
N GLN A 126 -4.54 -5.31 -8.87
CA GLN A 126 -3.79 -6.30 -8.11
C GLN A 126 -3.79 -5.99 -6.61
N ALA A 127 -3.61 -4.73 -6.23
CA ALA A 127 -3.68 -4.30 -4.84
C ALA A 127 -5.10 -4.44 -4.27
N SER A 128 -6.13 -4.08 -5.05
CA SER A 128 -7.53 -4.27 -4.66
C SER A 128 -7.86 -5.75 -4.43
N LEU A 129 -7.39 -6.64 -5.31
CA LEU A 129 -7.50 -8.08 -5.15
C LEU A 129 -6.80 -8.57 -3.89
N ALA A 130 -5.55 -8.16 -3.66
CA ALA A 130 -4.79 -8.55 -2.48
C ALA A 130 -5.45 -8.10 -1.18
N LEU A 131 -6.01 -6.88 -1.15
CA LEU A 131 -6.81 -6.39 0.00
C LEU A 131 -8.06 -7.24 0.21
N CYS A 132 -8.80 -7.55 -0.86
CA CYS A 132 -10.01 -8.38 -0.74
C CYS A 132 -9.70 -9.79 -0.26
N GLN A 133 -8.62 -10.40 -0.76
CA GLN A 133 -8.16 -11.73 -0.35
C GLN A 133 -7.70 -11.76 1.10
N THR A 134 -6.83 -10.82 1.50
CA THR A 134 -6.22 -10.82 2.84
C THR A 134 -7.20 -10.40 3.93
N GLN A 135 -8.16 -9.53 3.62
CA GLN A 135 -9.15 -9.04 4.58
C GLN A 135 -10.52 -9.73 4.44
N ALA A 136 -10.63 -10.77 3.61
CA ALA A 136 -11.87 -11.52 3.35
C ALA A 136 -13.08 -10.62 3.03
N VAL A 137 -12.87 -9.62 2.18
CA VAL A 137 -13.88 -8.63 1.81
C VAL A 137 -14.95 -9.28 0.96
N LYS A 138 -16.20 -9.23 1.43
CA LYS A 138 -17.36 -9.86 0.74
C LYS A 138 -18.06 -8.92 -0.23
N THR A 139 -17.97 -7.62 -0.01
CA THR A 139 -18.63 -6.58 -0.79
C THR A 139 -17.72 -5.37 -0.87
N LEU A 140 -17.48 -4.85 -2.07
CA LEU A 140 -16.66 -3.65 -2.22
C LEU A 140 -17.38 -2.42 -1.67
N PRO A 141 -16.65 -1.46 -1.08
CA PRO A 141 -17.20 -0.16 -0.77
C PRO A 141 -17.77 0.48 -2.03
N GLY A 142 -18.98 1.03 -1.97
CA GLY A 142 -19.65 1.57 -3.17
C GLY A 142 -18.87 2.68 -3.87
N ARG A 143 -18.02 3.42 -3.15
CA ARG A 143 -17.10 4.40 -3.74
C ARG A 143 -15.95 3.74 -4.48
N ALA A 144 -15.32 2.72 -3.89
CA ALA A 144 -14.26 1.95 -4.54
C ALA A 144 -14.78 1.35 -5.85
N PHE A 145 -15.95 0.70 -5.81
CA PHE A 145 -16.61 0.14 -7.00
C PHE A 145 -16.81 1.20 -8.10
N LYS A 146 -17.41 2.36 -7.75
CA LYS A 146 -17.63 3.48 -8.69
C LYS A 146 -16.36 3.99 -9.36
N HIS A 147 -15.22 3.91 -8.69
CA HIS A 147 -13.93 4.31 -9.26
C HIS A 147 -13.33 3.21 -10.14
N LEU A 148 -13.39 1.94 -9.72
CA LEU A 148 -12.87 0.82 -10.49
C LEU A 148 -13.60 0.65 -11.83
N VAL A 149 -14.94 0.76 -11.86
CA VAL A 149 -15.71 0.63 -13.12
C VAL A 149 -15.44 1.76 -14.13
N LYS A 150 -14.80 2.85 -13.70
CA LYS A 150 -14.40 3.95 -14.57
C LYS A 150 -12.97 3.78 -15.11
N LEU A 151 -12.27 2.72 -14.72
CA LEU A 151 -10.94 2.44 -15.24
C LEU A 151 -11.01 2.18 -16.74
N PRO A 152 -10.13 2.81 -17.53
CA PRO A 152 -10.05 2.55 -18.95
C PRO A 152 -9.62 1.10 -19.17
N ASP A 153 -10.33 0.41 -20.09
CA ASP A 153 -10.12 -1.01 -20.38
C ASP A 153 -10.13 -1.91 -19.13
N LEU A 154 -11.05 -1.67 -18.19
CA LEU A 154 -11.24 -2.57 -17.05
C LEU A 154 -11.38 -4.04 -17.47
N PRO A 155 -12.15 -4.41 -18.52
CA PRO A 155 -12.28 -5.82 -18.91
C PRO A 155 -10.95 -6.45 -19.31
N GLY A 156 -10.09 -5.74 -20.06
CA GLY A 156 -8.76 -6.22 -20.43
C GLY A 156 -7.87 -6.43 -19.21
N HIS A 157 -7.75 -5.41 -18.36
CA HIS A 157 -6.95 -5.52 -17.13
C HIS A 157 -7.45 -6.61 -16.18
N PHE A 158 -8.77 -6.78 -16.07
CA PHE A 158 -9.37 -7.81 -15.23
C PHE A 158 -9.17 -9.23 -15.81
N ALA A 159 -9.27 -9.39 -17.13
CA ALA A 159 -8.97 -10.66 -17.79
C ALA A 159 -7.50 -11.06 -17.56
N ASP A 160 -6.57 -10.12 -17.64
CA ASP A 160 -5.16 -10.36 -17.35
C ASP A 160 -4.94 -10.69 -15.86
N LEU A 161 -5.68 -10.04 -14.96
CA LEU A 161 -5.68 -10.37 -13.54
C LEU A 161 -6.13 -11.82 -13.29
N CYS A 162 -7.21 -12.26 -13.94
CA CYS A 162 -7.73 -13.63 -13.84
C CYS A 162 -6.75 -14.68 -14.41
N ARG A 163 -5.93 -14.32 -15.40
CA ARG A 163 -4.88 -15.21 -15.93
C ARG A 163 -3.71 -15.39 -14.96
N GLY A 164 -3.36 -14.33 -14.24
CA GLY A 164 -2.20 -14.33 -13.33
C GLY A 164 -2.52 -14.72 -11.88
N TYR A 165 -3.76 -14.55 -11.43
CA TYR A 165 -4.14 -14.65 -10.02
C TYR A 165 -5.51 -15.29 -9.82
N ARG A 166 -5.75 -15.84 -8.61
CA ARG A 166 -7.10 -16.28 -8.18
C ARG A 166 -7.99 -15.06 -7.91
N ALA A 167 -8.62 -14.55 -8.95
CA ALA A 167 -9.38 -13.31 -8.93
C ALA A 167 -10.76 -13.40 -8.25
N ASP A 168 -11.21 -14.59 -7.83
CA ASP A 168 -12.55 -14.81 -7.23
C ASP A 168 -12.86 -13.85 -6.08
N ALA A 169 -11.85 -13.56 -5.27
CA ALA A 169 -11.95 -12.66 -4.12
C ALA A 169 -12.22 -11.19 -4.51
N LEU A 170 -11.93 -10.79 -5.75
CA LEU A 170 -12.31 -9.48 -6.29
C LEU A 170 -13.51 -9.59 -7.24
N ALA A 171 -13.68 -10.71 -7.95
CA ALA A 171 -14.77 -10.92 -8.91
C ALA A 171 -16.15 -11.03 -8.25
N VAL A 172 -16.24 -11.63 -7.06
CA VAL A 172 -17.51 -11.74 -6.31
C VAL A 172 -17.99 -10.39 -5.77
N PRO A 173 -17.12 -9.53 -5.18
CA PRO A 173 -17.54 -8.24 -4.65
C PRO A 173 -17.56 -7.07 -5.67
N LEU A 174 -17.07 -7.27 -6.90
CA LEU A 174 -17.01 -6.27 -7.98
C LEU A 174 -18.13 -6.52 -8.99
#